data_AF-A0AA97CUA0-F1
#
_entry.id   AF-A0AA97CUA0-F1
#
_cell.length_a   1.000
_cell.length_b   1.000
_cell.length_c   1.000
_cell.angle_alpha   90.00
_cell.angle_beta   90.00
_cell.angle_gamma   90.00
#
_symmetry.space_group_name_H-M   'P 1'
#
loop_
_entity.id
_entity.type
_entity.pdbx_description
1 polymer ?
#
loop_
_entity_poly.entity_id
_entity_poly.type
_entity_poly.pdbx_seq_one_letter_code
_entity_poly.pdbx_strand_id
1 'polypeptide(L)'
;MNQTDRLPCIVPDCGRLRMQRRRYCGSCYGRLRRYGDPMHRPGPRIVADLSGRRIGTLTVEHYDRVARSWLCLCECGKRRLLRTEHLNRPGHHSCGDKRHRRKAIVGYIAAHERVHSDRGRAAEHPCAAIACGNMAAQWAYDHSDPDELSDAHHGPFSLDVGRYRPLCHSCHTSADHARQLHLGGLQLPLWTANDQS
;
A
#
# COMPACT_ATOMS: atom_id res chain seq x y z
N MET A 1 -9.61 16.31 -47.74
CA MET A 1 -9.72 16.66 -46.30
C MET A 1 -9.25 18.11 -46.20
N ASN A 2 -9.89 19.08 -45.54
CA ASN A 2 -10.33 19.06 -44.16
C ASN A 2 -10.83 20.47 -43.80
N GLN A 3 -12.14 20.68 -43.64
CA GLN A 3 -12.74 21.76 -42.84
C GLN A 3 -14.24 21.42 -42.75
N THR A 4 -14.56 20.51 -41.83
CA THR A 4 -15.96 20.18 -41.57
C THR A 4 -16.60 21.36 -40.85
N ASP A 5 -17.58 21.99 -41.48
CA ASP A 5 -18.45 23.01 -40.90
C ASP A 5 -19.03 22.54 -39.55
N ARG A 6 -18.37 22.94 -38.47
CA ARG A 6 -18.90 22.70 -37.12
C ARG A 6 -19.96 23.77 -36.88
N LEU A 7 -21.24 23.37 -36.86
CA LEU A 7 -22.32 24.29 -36.49
C LEU A 7 -22.13 24.85 -35.06
N PRO A 8 -22.70 26.02 -34.74
CA PRO A 8 -22.65 26.59 -33.40
C PRO A 8 -23.30 25.68 -32.34
N CYS A 9 -22.89 25.88 -31.09
CA CYS A 9 -23.50 25.26 -29.92
C CYS A 9 -24.93 25.77 -29.75
N ILE A 10 -25.88 24.87 -29.46
CA ILE A 10 -27.30 25.21 -29.26
C ILE A 10 -27.59 26.00 -27.97
N VAL A 11 -26.60 26.20 -27.11
CA VAL A 11 -26.80 26.95 -25.85
C VAL A 11 -26.81 28.43 -26.19
N PRO A 12 -27.88 29.17 -25.87
CA PRO A 12 -27.96 30.62 -26.05
C PRO A 12 -26.74 31.31 -25.45
N ASP A 13 -26.23 32.31 -26.15
CA ASP A 13 -25.09 33.14 -25.71
C ASP A 13 -23.77 32.38 -25.45
N CYS A 14 -23.67 31.11 -25.87
CA CYS A 14 -22.43 30.34 -25.74
C CYS A 14 -21.36 30.80 -26.74
N GLY A 15 -21.77 31.10 -27.98
CA GLY A 15 -20.87 31.56 -29.06
C GLY A 15 -19.82 30.55 -29.54
N ARG A 16 -19.74 29.35 -28.96
CA ARG A 16 -18.74 28.31 -29.32
C ARG A 16 -19.27 27.33 -30.35
N LEU A 17 -18.37 26.71 -31.11
CA LEU A 17 -18.71 25.62 -32.04
C LEU A 17 -19.00 24.31 -31.32
N ARG A 18 -19.96 23.54 -31.85
CA ARG A 18 -20.31 22.22 -31.32
C ARG A 18 -19.23 21.17 -31.63
N MET A 19 -19.15 20.14 -30.80
CA MET A 19 -18.32 18.96 -31.11
C MET A 19 -18.91 18.20 -32.30
N GLN A 20 -18.08 17.49 -33.07
CA GLN A 20 -18.57 16.64 -34.16
C GLN A 20 -19.65 15.69 -33.67
N ARG A 21 -20.78 15.63 -34.38
CA ARG A 21 -21.96 14.79 -34.07
C ARG A 21 -22.63 15.07 -32.72
N ARG A 22 -22.36 16.21 -32.07
CA ARG A 22 -23.03 16.64 -30.82
C ARG A 22 -23.76 17.96 -31.04
N ARG A 23 -24.82 18.19 -30.26
CA ARG A 23 -25.58 19.46 -30.25
C ARG A 23 -24.88 20.58 -29.46
N TYR A 24 -23.88 20.23 -28.66
CA TYR A 24 -23.22 21.12 -27.70
C TYR A 24 -21.71 21.23 -27.98
N CYS A 25 -21.10 22.34 -27.58
CA CYS A 25 -19.64 22.45 -27.45
C CYS A 25 -19.15 21.56 -26.28
N GLY A 26 -17.85 21.27 -26.21
CA GLY A 26 -17.30 20.39 -25.17
C GLY A 26 -17.58 20.86 -23.74
N SER A 27 -17.64 22.17 -23.51
CA SER A 27 -17.95 22.74 -22.20
C SER A 27 -19.42 22.58 -21.81
N CYS A 28 -20.36 22.91 -22.71
CA CYS A 28 -21.79 22.72 -22.46
C CYS A 28 -22.17 21.24 -22.36
N TYR A 29 -21.54 20.39 -23.19
CA TYR A 29 -21.68 18.95 -23.07
C TYR A 29 -21.15 18.42 -21.72
N GLY A 30 -20.01 18.94 -21.26
CA GLY A 30 -19.46 18.61 -19.95
C GLY A 30 -20.37 19.01 -18.78
N ARG A 31 -21.06 20.16 -18.89
CA ARG A 31 -22.06 20.61 -17.92
C ARG A 31 -23.30 19.71 -17.91
N LEU A 32 -23.87 19.43 -19.09
CA LEU A 32 -24.98 18.48 -19.24
C LEU A 32 -24.65 17.13 -18.60
N ARG A 33 -23.46 16.58 -18.89
CA ARG A 33 -23.04 15.28 -18.32
C ARG A 33 -22.88 15.29 -16.80
N ARG A 34 -22.49 16.41 -16.22
CA ARG A 34 -22.17 16.50 -14.78
C ARG A 34 -23.38 16.92 -13.94
N TYR A 35 -24.22 17.81 -14.47
CA TYR A 35 -25.26 18.50 -13.71
C TYR A 35 -26.66 18.35 -14.32
N GLY A 36 -26.79 17.63 -15.44
CA GLY A 36 -28.08 17.48 -16.14
C GLY A 36 -28.51 18.69 -16.96
N ASP A 37 -27.83 19.83 -16.85
CA ASP A 37 -28.16 21.08 -17.54
C ASP A 37 -26.93 21.66 -18.27
N PRO A 38 -26.99 21.86 -19.61
CA PRO A 38 -25.90 22.44 -20.39
C PRO A 38 -25.66 23.94 -20.10
N MET A 39 -26.61 24.63 -19.48
CA MET A 39 -26.51 26.03 -19.06
C MET A 39 -26.04 26.21 -17.62
N HIS A 40 -25.94 25.12 -16.84
CA HIS A 40 -25.61 25.15 -15.42
C HIS A 40 -24.42 26.10 -15.13
N ARG A 41 -24.65 27.06 -14.24
CA ARG A 41 -23.61 27.98 -13.74
C ARG A 41 -23.14 27.43 -12.40
N PRO A 42 -21.96 26.78 -12.32
CA PRO A 42 -21.46 26.31 -11.05
C PRO A 42 -21.27 27.51 -10.11
N GLY A 43 -21.76 27.39 -8.88
CA GLY A 43 -21.53 28.39 -7.85
C GLY A 43 -20.03 28.60 -7.55
N PRO A 44 -19.69 29.61 -6.73
CA PRO A 44 -18.30 29.82 -6.33
C PRO A 44 -17.73 28.54 -5.73
N ARG A 45 -16.55 28.13 -6.21
CA ARG A 45 -15.83 27.00 -5.62
C ARG A 45 -15.32 27.43 -4.24
N ILE A 46 -16.07 27.11 -3.20
CA ILE A 46 -15.56 27.17 -1.84
C ILE A 46 -14.54 26.04 -1.72
N VAL A 47 -13.25 26.38 -1.75
CA VAL A 47 -12.21 25.42 -1.40
C VAL A 47 -12.27 25.28 0.11
N ALA A 48 -12.73 24.12 0.59
CA ALA A 48 -12.70 23.82 2.02
C ALA A 48 -11.28 24.03 2.55
N ASP A 49 -11.15 24.70 3.68
CA ASP A 49 -9.85 24.89 4.30
C ASP A 49 -9.35 23.54 4.83
N LEU A 50 -8.16 23.15 4.40
CA LEU A 50 -7.50 21.91 4.80
C LEU A 50 -6.27 22.18 5.68
N SER A 51 -5.95 23.44 5.98
CA SER A 51 -4.82 23.81 6.85
C SER A 51 -4.87 23.08 8.20
N GLY A 52 -3.71 22.61 8.66
CA GLY A 52 -3.55 21.83 9.89
C GLY A 52 -3.94 20.36 9.78
N ARG A 53 -4.60 19.93 8.70
CA ARG A 53 -5.03 18.53 8.56
C ARG A 53 -3.85 17.62 8.31
N ARG A 54 -3.76 16.52 9.06
CA ARG A 54 -2.82 15.42 8.82
C ARG A 54 -3.43 14.40 7.86
N ILE A 55 -2.71 14.07 6.80
CA ILE A 55 -3.12 13.16 5.75
C ILE A 55 -1.91 12.27 5.43
N GLY A 56 -1.96 10.99 5.86
CA GLY A 56 -0.82 10.08 5.79
C GLY A 56 0.41 10.63 6.54
N THR A 57 1.54 10.76 5.85
CA THR A 57 2.80 11.31 6.39
C THR A 57 2.93 12.83 6.19
N LEU A 58 1.87 13.48 5.68
CA LEU A 58 1.84 14.89 5.33
C LEU A 58 0.93 15.67 6.30
N THR A 59 1.38 16.86 6.69
CA THR A 59 0.59 17.87 7.39
C THR A 59 0.37 19.03 6.43
N VAL A 60 -0.89 19.43 6.23
CA VAL A 60 -1.24 20.55 5.35
C VAL A 60 -0.93 21.87 6.07
N GLU A 61 -0.09 22.73 5.49
CA GLU A 61 0.27 24.02 6.08
C GLU A 61 -0.70 25.13 5.64
N HIS A 62 -0.65 25.53 4.37
CA HIS A 62 -1.48 26.61 3.83
C HIS A 62 -1.79 26.42 2.34
N TYR A 63 -2.83 27.11 1.87
CA TYR A 63 -3.18 27.14 0.45
C TYR A 63 -2.38 28.22 -0.29
N ASP A 64 -1.55 27.79 -1.23
CA ASP A 64 -0.89 28.68 -2.19
C ASP A 64 -1.88 29.03 -3.31
N ARG A 65 -2.30 30.31 -3.34
CA ARG A 65 -3.24 30.84 -4.34
C ARG A 65 -2.62 30.97 -5.74
N VAL A 66 -1.30 31.13 -5.83
CA VAL A 66 -0.57 31.24 -7.11
C VAL A 66 -0.44 29.87 -7.75
N ALA A 67 0.05 28.89 -6.98
CA ALA A 67 0.16 27.49 -7.41
C ALA A 67 -1.21 26.76 -7.43
N ARG A 68 -2.25 27.38 -6.87
CA ARG A 68 -3.61 26.82 -6.69
C ARG A 68 -3.58 25.45 -6.01
N SER A 69 -2.68 25.29 -5.04
CA SER A 69 -2.33 24.02 -4.42
C SER A 69 -2.02 24.22 -2.93
N TRP A 70 -2.14 23.16 -2.15
CA TRP A 70 -1.79 23.12 -0.73
C TRP A 70 -0.32 22.82 -0.54
N LEU A 71 0.38 23.66 0.21
CA LEU A 71 1.70 23.34 0.71
C LEU A 71 1.55 22.35 1.87
N CYS A 72 2.22 21.22 1.76
CA CYS A 72 2.18 20.15 2.74
C CYS A 72 3.60 19.86 3.23
N LEU A 73 3.77 19.77 4.54
CA LEU A 73 5.02 19.36 5.19
C LEU A 73 4.95 17.88 5.53
N CYS A 74 5.94 17.13 5.06
CA CYS A 74 6.11 15.74 5.47
C CYS A 74 6.81 15.66 6.82
N GLU A 75 6.56 14.60 7.57
CA GLU A 75 7.26 14.29 8.82
C GLU A 75 8.78 14.22 8.67
N CYS A 76 9.30 13.94 7.47
CA CYS A 76 10.73 13.99 7.19
C CYS A 76 11.29 15.39 6.88
N GLY A 77 10.48 16.43 7.02
CA GLY A 77 10.85 17.83 6.78
C GLY A 77 10.71 18.29 5.33
N LYS A 78 10.42 17.40 4.36
CA LYS A 78 10.25 17.78 2.95
C LYS A 78 8.89 18.40 2.69
N ARG A 79 8.87 19.54 1.99
CA ARG A 79 7.64 20.21 1.55
C ARG A 79 7.20 19.77 0.16
N ARG A 80 5.89 19.72 -0.08
CA ARG A 80 5.29 19.33 -1.37
C ARG A 80 4.01 20.14 -1.62
N LEU A 81 3.80 20.56 -2.87
CA LEU A 81 2.55 21.18 -3.32
C LEU A 81 1.58 20.11 -3.85
N LEU A 82 0.36 20.06 -3.30
CA LEU A 82 -0.68 19.10 -3.67
C LEU A 82 -2.03 19.77 -3.92
N ARG A 83 -2.76 19.32 -4.94
CA ARG A 83 -4.13 19.78 -5.20
C ARG A 83 -5.11 19.16 -4.20
N THR A 84 -6.22 19.85 -3.90
CA THR A 84 -7.32 19.32 -3.06
C THR A 84 -7.79 17.94 -3.50
N GLU A 85 -7.88 17.69 -4.81
CA GLU A 85 -8.25 16.39 -5.35
C GLU A 85 -7.28 15.27 -4.96
N HIS A 86 -5.97 15.54 -4.91
CA HIS A 86 -4.97 14.55 -4.48
C HIS A 86 -5.01 14.30 -2.98
N LEU A 87 -5.33 15.33 -2.18
CA LEU A 87 -5.47 15.19 -0.72
C LEU A 87 -6.74 14.42 -0.32
N ASN A 88 -7.77 14.45 -1.17
CA ASN A 88 -9.02 13.73 -0.93
C ASN A 88 -9.02 12.30 -1.51
N ARG A 89 -8.15 11.99 -2.47
CA ARG A 89 -8.04 10.65 -3.04
C ARG A 89 -7.29 9.73 -2.07
N PRO A 90 -7.75 8.50 -1.84
CA PRO A 90 -6.98 7.54 -1.06
C PRO A 90 -5.66 7.22 -1.76
N GLY A 91 -4.56 7.20 -1.00
CA GLY A 91 -3.34 6.50 -1.40
C GLY A 91 -2.29 7.28 -2.18
N HIS A 92 -1.98 8.54 -1.85
CA HIS A 92 -0.72 9.20 -2.28
C HIS A 92 -0.22 10.26 -1.27
N HIS A 93 -0.22 9.90 0.02
CA HIS A 93 -0.05 10.85 1.12
C HIS A 93 1.37 10.83 1.70
N SER A 94 2.35 11.08 0.84
CA SER A 94 3.75 11.26 1.25
C SER A 94 4.52 12.24 0.36
N CYS A 95 5.72 12.62 0.79
CA CYS A 95 6.59 13.54 0.05
C CYS A 95 7.19 12.95 -1.24
N GLY A 96 6.96 11.66 -1.53
CA GLY A 96 7.50 10.98 -2.70
C GLY A 96 8.99 10.63 -2.62
N ASP A 97 9.63 10.86 -1.46
CA ASP A 97 10.97 10.34 -1.19
C ASP A 97 10.97 8.80 -1.26
N LYS A 98 12.10 8.19 -1.65
CA LYS A 98 12.27 6.74 -1.65
C LYS A 98 11.97 6.16 -0.26
N ARG A 99 12.29 6.89 0.81
CA ARG A 99 12.01 6.51 2.20
C ARG A 99 10.51 6.45 2.54
N HIS A 100 9.68 7.22 1.83
CA HIS A 100 8.22 7.24 2.01
C HIS A 100 7.45 6.76 0.76
N ARG A 101 8.14 6.05 -0.14
CA ARG A 101 7.49 5.29 -1.20
C ARG A 101 6.98 4.00 -0.55
N ARG A 102 5.67 3.81 -0.51
CA ARG A 102 5.12 2.49 -0.16
C ARG A 102 5.70 1.44 -1.11
N LYS A 103 6.44 0.45 -0.60
CA LYS A 103 6.48 -0.87 -1.25
C LYS A 103 5.04 -1.38 -1.16
N ALA A 104 4.33 -1.41 -2.28
CA ALA A 104 2.89 -1.67 -2.32
C ALA A 104 2.53 -3.11 -1.89
N ILE A 105 3.53 -3.98 -1.78
CA ILE A 105 3.44 -5.32 -1.23
C ILE A 105 4.64 -5.45 -0.30
N VAL A 106 4.40 -5.72 0.98
CA VAL A 106 5.48 -6.16 1.87
C VAL A 106 5.68 -7.63 1.56
N GLY A 107 6.68 -7.96 0.74
CA GLY A 107 6.98 -9.34 0.36
C GLY A 107 7.82 -10.06 1.40
N TYR A 108 8.02 -11.36 1.19
CA TYR A 108 8.77 -12.25 2.08
C TYR A 108 10.14 -11.69 2.53
N ILE A 109 10.90 -11.13 1.58
CA ILE A 109 12.23 -10.54 1.86
C ILE A 109 12.12 -9.39 2.87
N ALA A 110 11.12 -8.52 2.73
CA ALA A 110 10.94 -7.38 3.62
C ALA A 110 10.52 -7.79 5.03
N ALA A 111 9.81 -8.92 5.19
CA ALA A 111 9.54 -9.50 6.50
C ALA A 111 10.84 -10.00 7.15
N HIS A 112 11.69 -10.72 6.41
CA HIS A 112 12.97 -11.21 6.93
C HIS A 112 13.97 -10.10 7.26
N GLU A 113 14.00 -9.02 6.47
CA GLU A 113 14.77 -7.81 6.79
C GLU A 113 14.37 -7.21 8.15
N ARG A 114 13.07 -7.23 8.49
CA ARG A 114 12.59 -6.74 9.79
C ARG A 114 13.05 -7.62 10.93
N VAL A 115 12.91 -8.94 10.79
CA VAL A 115 13.36 -9.89 11.82
C VAL A 115 14.85 -9.72 12.08
N HIS A 116 15.65 -9.60 11.03
CA HIS A 116 17.09 -9.36 11.16
C HIS A 116 17.40 -8.00 11.81
N SER A 117 16.68 -6.94 11.45
CA SER A 117 16.91 -5.61 12.03
C SER A 117 16.52 -5.50 13.50
N ASP A 118 15.47 -6.20 13.92
CA ASP A 118 14.92 -6.13 15.29
C ASP A 118 15.58 -7.13 16.24
N ARG A 119 15.88 -8.34 15.73
CA ARG A 119 16.38 -9.46 16.55
C ARG A 119 17.84 -9.83 16.25
N GLY A 120 18.49 -9.19 15.28
CA GLY A 120 19.86 -9.52 14.87
C GLY A 120 19.95 -10.77 13.99
N ARG A 121 21.18 -11.28 13.82
CA ARG A 121 21.42 -12.45 12.97
C ARG A 121 20.92 -13.70 13.69
N ALA A 122 20.27 -14.62 12.98
CA ALA A 122 19.85 -15.89 13.58
C ALA A 122 21.02 -16.63 14.25
N ALA A 123 22.22 -16.56 13.67
CA ALA A 123 23.44 -17.17 14.21
C ALA A 123 23.92 -16.61 15.57
N GLU A 124 23.34 -15.50 16.02
CA GLU A 124 23.60 -14.94 17.35
C GLU A 124 22.70 -15.56 18.42
N HIS A 125 21.76 -16.44 18.03
CA HIS A 125 20.80 -17.08 18.93
C HIS A 125 21.01 -18.59 18.98
N PRO A 126 20.79 -19.23 20.16
CA PRO A 126 20.68 -20.68 20.23
C PRO A 126 19.47 -21.17 19.43
N CYS A 127 19.58 -22.37 18.87
CA CYS A 127 18.48 -23.03 18.18
C CYS A 127 17.31 -23.23 19.16
N ALA A 128 16.14 -22.74 18.79
CA ALA A 128 14.93 -22.79 19.61
C ALA A 128 14.24 -24.17 19.62
N ALA A 129 14.75 -25.14 18.85
CA ALA A 129 14.25 -26.51 18.91
C ALA A 129 14.65 -27.18 20.23
N ILE A 130 13.68 -27.82 20.87
CA ILE A 130 13.88 -28.57 22.12
C ILE A 130 14.99 -29.61 21.90
N ALA A 131 15.93 -29.68 22.85
CA ALA A 131 17.05 -30.63 22.86
C ALA A 131 18.07 -30.53 21.70
N CYS A 132 18.06 -29.48 20.87
CA CYS A 132 19.07 -29.33 19.81
C CYS A 132 20.45 -28.88 20.33
N GLY A 133 20.47 -27.87 21.22
CA GLY A 133 21.69 -27.31 21.80
C GLY A 133 22.62 -26.54 20.84
N ASN A 134 22.43 -26.64 19.52
CA ASN A 134 23.23 -25.95 18.51
C ASN A 134 22.88 -24.46 18.40
N MET A 135 23.78 -23.67 17.79
CA MET A 135 23.44 -22.31 17.34
C MET A 135 22.50 -22.37 16.14
N ALA A 136 21.60 -21.39 16.04
CA ALA A 136 20.75 -21.27 14.87
C ALA A 136 21.56 -20.83 13.64
N ALA A 137 21.01 -21.09 12.47
CA ALA A 137 21.56 -20.66 11.19
C ALA A 137 20.59 -19.75 10.43
N GLN A 138 19.29 -19.91 10.67
CA GLN A 138 18.24 -19.22 9.95
C GLN A 138 17.05 -18.87 10.83
N TRP A 139 16.35 -17.80 10.45
CA TRP A 139 15.05 -17.47 11.01
C TRP A 139 13.99 -18.32 10.31
N ALA A 140 13.16 -18.98 11.11
CA ALA A 140 12.10 -19.86 10.65
C ALA A 140 10.74 -19.30 11.08
N TYR A 141 9.83 -19.11 10.14
CA TYR A 141 8.47 -18.74 10.46
C TYR A 141 7.70 -19.94 11.03
N ASP A 142 6.93 -19.73 12.10
CA ASP A 142 6.27 -20.82 12.83
C ASP A 142 4.83 -21.15 12.38
N HIS A 143 4.32 -20.49 11.34
CA HIS A 143 2.99 -20.72 10.77
C HIS A 143 1.82 -20.51 11.74
N SER A 144 2.04 -19.76 12.81
CA SER A 144 1.01 -19.51 13.83
C SER A 144 0.23 -18.21 13.62
N ASP A 145 0.54 -17.44 12.56
CA ASP A 145 -0.12 -16.16 12.28
C ASP A 145 -1.52 -16.37 11.65
N PRO A 146 -2.61 -15.89 12.28
CA PRO A 146 -3.94 -15.91 11.66
C PRO A 146 -4.04 -15.06 10.39
N ASP A 147 -3.18 -14.04 10.25
CA ASP A 147 -3.11 -13.15 9.08
C ASP A 147 -1.93 -13.52 8.16
N GLU A 148 -1.64 -14.82 8.03
CA GLU A 148 -0.55 -15.36 7.21
C GLU A 148 -0.61 -14.83 5.76
N LEU A 149 0.50 -14.27 5.31
CA LEU A 149 0.70 -13.83 3.94
C LEU A 149 1.47 -14.89 3.16
N SER A 150 1.36 -14.88 1.83
CA SER A 150 2.15 -15.78 0.99
C SER A 150 2.76 -15.06 -0.21
N ASP A 151 3.98 -15.48 -0.55
CA ASP A 151 4.72 -15.07 -1.74
C ASP A 151 4.85 -16.30 -2.65
N ALA A 152 4.58 -16.15 -3.95
CA ALA A 152 4.59 -17.27 -4.89
C ALA A 152 5.95 -17.99 -4.98
N HIS A 153 7.05 -17.30 -4.66
CA HIS A 153 8.40 -17.85 -4.73
C HIS A 153 8.91 -18.39 -3.40
N HIS A 154 8.51 -17.78 -2.28
CA HIS A 154 9.08 -18.07 -0.96
C HIS A 154 8.10 -18.77 -0.01
N GLY A 155 6.83 -18.85 -0.39
CA GLY A 155 5.78 -19.45 0.42
C GLY A 155 5.26 -18.51 1.52
N PRO A 156 4.66 -19.09 2.57
CA PRO A 156 4.00 -18.32 3.63
C PRO A 156 4.98 -17.55 4.54
N PHE A 157 4.55 -16.39 5.02
CA PHE A 157 5.30 -15.50 5.90
C PHE A 157 4.37 -14.61 6.75
N SER A 158 4.92 -14.01 7.79
CA SER A 158 4.22 -13.06 8.67
C SER A 158 4.91 -11.70 8.67
N LEU A 159 4.15 -10.63 8.95
CA LEU A 159 4.73 -9.31 9.23
C LEU A 159 5.08 -9.09 10.70
N ASP A 160 4.67 -10.01 11.57
CA ASP A 160 4.97 -10.04 13.00
C ASP A 160 6.32 -10.74 13.24
N VAL A 161 7.28 -9.96 13.73
CA VAL A 161 8.64 -10.41 14.04
C VAL A 161 8.67 -11.47 15.15
N GLY A 162 7.63 -11.52 16.00
CA GLY A 162 7.47 -12.50 17.07
C GLY A 162 7.21 -13.93 16.56
N ARG A 163 6.73 -14.08 15.31
CA ARG A 163 6.39 -15.38 14.71
C ARG A 163 7.59 -16.11 14.10
N TYR A 164 8.78 -15.53 14.21
CA TYR A 164 10.01 -16.12 13.72
C TYR A 164 10.83 -16.70 14.87
N ARG A 165 11.28 -17.94 14.71
CA ARG A 165 12.15 -18.64 15.68
C ARG A 165 13.52 -18.94 15.06
N PRO A 166 14.62 -18.80 15.83
CA PRO A 166 15.94 -19.11 15.32
C PRO A 166 16.14 -20.64 15.32
N LEU A 167 16.43 -21.23 14.15
CA LEU A 167 16.65 -22.68 14.01
C LEU A 167 17.97 -22.97 13.28
N CYS A 168 18.62 -24.07 13.64
CA CYS A 168 19.71 -24.62 12.83
C CYS A 168 19.14 -25.27 11.55
N HIS A 169 20.01 -25.56 10.57
CA HIS A 169 19.57 -26.13 9.30
C HIS A 169 18.80 -27.44 9.46
N SER A 170 19.29 -28.37 10.28
CA SER A 170 18.64 -29.67 10.47
C SER A 170 17.26 -29.56 11.14
N CYS A 171 17.14 -28.75 12.20
CA CYS A 171 15.86 -28.55 12.89
C CYS A 171 14.84 -27.80 12.02
N HIS A 172 15.30 -26.86 11.18
CA HIS A 172 14.40 -26.20 10.23
C HIS A 172 13.87 -27.17 9.17
N THR A 173 14.75 -27.96 8.54
CA THR A 173 14.33 -28.97 7.56
C THR A 173 13.36 -29.98 8.16
N SER A 174 13.60 -30.39 9.41
CA SER A 174 12.70 -31.29 10.13
C SER A 174 11.32 -30.65 10.38
N ALA A 175 11.29 -29.37 10.77
CA ALA A 175 10.04 -28.62 10.96
C ALA A 175 9.26 -28.45 9.66
N ASP A 176 9.94 -28.11 8.55
CA ASP A 176 9.33 -27.98 7.22
C ASP A 176 8.72 -29.31 6.75
N HIS A 177 9.44 -30.42 6.96
CA HIS A 177 8.95 -31.76 6.61
C HIS A 177 7.76 -32.16 7.48
N ALA A 178 7.81 -31.92 8.80
CA ALA A 178 6.68 -32.18 9.69
C ALA A 178 5.42 -31.38 9.28
N ARG A 179 5.61 -30.14 8.82
CA ARG A 179 4.52 -29.30 8.28
C ARG A 179 3.92 -29.89 7.01
N GLN A 180 4.73 -30.36 6.08
CA GLN A 180 4.25 -31.00 4.85
C GLN A 180 3.41 -32.24 5.15
N LEU A 181 3.81 -33.06 6.14
CA LEU A 181 3.03 -34.22 6.58
C LEU A 181 1.71 -33.83 7.25
N HIS A 182 1.71 -32.76 8.08
CA HIS A 182 0.50 -32.26 8.72
C HIS A 182 -0.51 -31.69 7.72
N LEU A 183 -0.05 -30.89 6.74
CA LEU A 183 -0.88 -30.37 5.66
C LEU A 183 -1.34 -31.47 4.68
N GLY A 184 -0.60 -32.58 4.60
CA GLY A 184 -0.93 -33.77 3.82
C GLY A 184 -1.85 -34.79 4.51
N GLY A 185 -2.36 -34.49 5.72
CA GLY A 185 -3.34 -35.33 6.42
C GLY A 185 -2.78 -36.53 7.19
N LEU A 186 -1.46 -36.64 7.38
CA LEU A 186 -0.86 -37.64 8.26
C LEU A 186 -0.53 -37.00 9.61
N GLN A 187 -1.44 -37.17 10.56
CA GLN A 187 -1.28 -36.74 11.94
C GLN A 187 -0.30 -37.70 12.64
N LEU A 188 1.00 -37.37 12.62
CA LEU A 188 1.97 -38.05 13.47
C LEU A 188 1.82 -37.54 14.91
N PRO A 189 1.85 -38.44 15.92
CA PRO A 189 1.66 -38.06 17.31
C PRO A 189 2.78 -37.12 17.78
N LEU A 190 2.36 -36.12 18.58
CA LEU A 190 3.26 -35.30 19.39
C LEU A 190 4.14 -36.24 20.22
N TRP A 191 5.45 -35.99 20.19
CA TRP A 191 6.48 -36.80 20.79
C TRP A 191 6.12 -37.19 22.23
N THR A 192 5.76 -38.45 22.45
CA THR A 192 5.72 -39.01 23.81
C THR A 192 7.14 -39.33 24.22
N ALA A 193 7.56 -38.67 25.29
CA ALA A 193 8.77 -38.93 26.04
C ALA A 193 9.00 -40.44 26.22
N ASN A 194 10.22 -40.90 25.94
CA ASN A 194 10.67 -42.17 26.48
C ASN A 194 11.41 -41.85 27.78
N ASP A 195 10.72 -42.14 28.88
CA ASP A 195 11.22 -42.10 30.24
C ASP A 195 12.18 -43.28 30.47
N GLN A 196 13.13 -43.09 31.37
CA GLN A 196 14.17 -44.05 31.71
C GLN A 196 13.61 -45.25 32.48
N SER A 197 14.16 -46.45 32.24
CA SER A 197 14.72 -47.39 33.24
C SER A 197 15.22 -48.66 32.56
#